data_AF-A0A3M1XW87-F1
#
_entry.id   AF-A0A3M1XW87-F1
#
_cell.length_a   1.000
_cell.length_b   1.000
_cell.length_c   1.000
_cell.angle_alpha   90.00
_cell.angle_beta   90.00
_cell.angle_gamma   90.00
#
_symmetry.space_group_name_H-M   'P 1'
#
loop_
_entity.id
_entity.type
_entity.pdbx_description
1 polymer ?
#
loop_
_entity_poly.entity_id
_entity_poly.type
_entity_poly.pdbx_seq_one_letter_code
_entity_poly.pdbx_strand_id
1 'polypeptide(L)'
;MTPFFIPDSSSFSEMKTIHIVVLAALAIFLVVLGINFSQSASVYTDFASAKASGKEVHIVGEWVERDAAQYDPATDLFTFAMRDTLKAVETVYYYDPKPINFEQAEKVVVIGAYQGERFVADRIVMKCPSKYEPTDITGGETVVPTSAR
;
A
#
# COMPACT_ATOMS: atom_id res chain seq x y z
N MET A 1 -19.33 1.13 -53.78
CA MET A 1 -19.99 -0.19 -53.81
C MET A 1 -19.03 -1.22 -53.23
N THR A 2 -19.04 -1.39 -51.91
CA THR A 2 -18.38 -2.51 -51.22
C THR A 2 -19.49 -3.27 -50.51
N PRO A 3 -19.62 -4.60 -50.71
CA PRO A 3 -20.68 -5.34 -50.05
C PRO A 3 -20.38 -5.37 -48.55
N PHE A 4 -21.33 -4.84 -47.78
CA PHE A 4 -21.35 -4.92 -46.33
C PHE A 4 -21.47 -6.40 -45.96
N PHE A 5 -20.38 -6.98 -45.48
CA PHE A 5 -20.28 -8.38 -45.06
C PHE A 5 -21.09 -8.53 -43.78
N ILE A 6 -22.34 -8.99 -43.90
CA ILE A 6 -23.18 -9.35 -42.75
C ILE A 6 -22.64 -10.68 -42.22
N PRO A 7 -22.16 -10.77 -40.97
CA PRO A 7 -21.80 -12.04 -40.39
C PRO A 7 -23.07 -12.91 -40.29
N ASP A 8 -23.03 -14.05 -40.96
CA ASP A 8 -24.08 -15.06 -40.92
C ASP A 8 -24.27 -15.58 -39.49
N SER A 9 -25.51 -15.51 -39.00
CA SER A 9 -25.90 -15.88 -37.63
C SER A 9 -26.27 -17.36 -37.50
N SER A 10 -26.04 -18.16 -38.55
CA SER A 10 -26.53 -19.53 -38.68
C SER A 10 -25.70 -20.61 -37.96
N SER A 11 -24.73 -20.24 -37.13
CA SER A 11 -23.95 -21.19 -36.31
C SER A 11 -24.16 -20.98 -34.80
N PHE A 12 -25.43 -20.97 -34.38
CA PHE A 12 -25.79 -21.02 -32.95
C PHE A 12 -26.59 -22.27 -32.57
N SER A 13 -26.82 -23.16 -33.53
CA SER A 13 -27.78 -24.26 -33.46
C SER A 13 -27.09 -25.64 -33.44
N GLU A 14 -26.28 -25.90 -32.42
CA GLU A 14 -26.03 -27.25 -31.85
C GLU A 14 -25.57 -27.06 -30.39
N MET A 15 -26.26 -26.21 -29.62
CA MET A 15 -25.96 -26.02 -28.20
C MET A 15 -26.48 -27.21 -27.40
N LYS A 16 -25.66 -28.28 -27.30
CA LYS A 16 -25.85 -29.35 -26.32
C LYS A 16 -26.04 -28.70 -24.95
N THR A 17 -27.01 -29.14 -24.14
CA THR A 17 -27.38 -28.54 -22.84
C THR A 17 -26.16 -28.22 -21.94
N ILE A 18 -25.09 -29.02 -22.09
CA ILE A 18 -23.76 -28.79 -21.53
C ILE A 18 -23.20 -27.38 -21.79
N HIS A 19 -23.30 -26.82 -22.99
CA HIS A 19 -22.74 -25.51 -23.34
C HIS A 19 -23.45 -24.39 -22.58
N ILE A 20 -24.79 -24.48 -22.44
CA ILE A 20 -25.58 -23.54 -21.65
C ILE A 20 -25.18 -23.62 -20.18
N VAL A 21 -24.99 -24.82 -19.64
CA VAL A 21 -24.53 -25.04 -18.26
C VAL A 21 -23.12 -24.47 -18.05
N VAL A 22 -22.20 -24.69 -19.00
CA VAL A 22 -20.83 -24.16 -18.94
C VAL A 22 -20.82 -22.64 -19.00
N LEU A 23 -21.64 -22.03 -19.86
CA LEU A 23 -21.73 -20.59 -20.01
C LEU A 23 -22.36 -19.93 -18.76
N ALA A 24 -23.39 -20.57 -18.18
CA ALA A 24 -23.97 -20.14 -16.91
C ALA A 24 -22.98 -20.26 -15.74
N ALA A 25 -22.24 -21.37 -15.66
CA ALA A 25 -21.20 -21.57 -14.64
C ALA A 25 -20.07 -20.54 -14.77
N LEU A 26 -19.65 -20.22 -16.00
CA LEU A 26 -18.65 -19.19 -16.25
C LEU A 26 -19.15 -17.80 -15.84
N ALA A 27 -20.40 -17.46 -16.15
CA ALA A 27 -21.00 -16.19 -15.73
C ALA A 27 -21.03 -16.06 -14.20
N ILE A 28 -21.44 -17.12 -13.48
CA ILE A 28 -21.43 -17.16 -12.01
C ILE A 28 -20.00 -17.01 -11.49
N PHE A 29 -19.05 -17.73 -12.08
CA PHE A 29 -17.64 -17.66 -11.69
C PHE A 29 -17.07 -16.23 -11.84
N LEU A 30 -17.37 -15.55 -12.94
CA LEU A 30 -16.95 -14.16 -13.17
C LEU A 30 -17.58 -13.19 -12.16
N VAL A 31 -18.85 -13.37 -11.81
CA VAL A 31 -19.52 -12.58 -10.76
C VAL A 31 -18.85 -12.80 -9.41
N VAL A 32 -18.57 -14.05 -9.05
CA VAL A 32 -17.89 -14.41 -7.79
C VAL A 32 -16.47 -13.84 -7.75
N LEU A 33 -15.72 -13.89 -8.85
CA LEU A 33 -14.40 -13.28 -8.91
C LEU A 33 -14.47 -11.76 -8.75
N GLY A 34 -15.43 -11.09 -9.41
CA GLY A 34 -15.60 -9.63 -9.33
C GLY A 34 -15.84 -9.15 -7.90
N ILE A 35 -16.74 -9.80 -7.16
CA ILE A 35 -17.03 -9.44 -5.75
C ILE A 35 -15.86 -9.70 -4.82
N ASN A 36 -15.03 -10.73 -5.07
CA ASN A 36 -13.87 -11.03 -4.24
C ASN A 36 -12.70 -10.09 -4.54
N PHE A 37 -12.47 -9.74 -5.81
CA PHE A 37 -11.37 -8.86 -6.20
C PHE A 37 -11.53 -7.45 -5.65
N SER A 38 -12.76 -6.94 -5.55
CA SER A 38 -13.03 -5.65 -4.91
C SER A 38 -12.73 -5.62 -3.41
N GLN A 39 -12.57 -6.77 -2.74
CA GLN A 39 -12.34 -6.84 -1.30
C GLN A 39 -10.86 -6.87 -0.92
N SER A 40 -9.97 -7.39 -1.77
CA SER A 40 -8.59 -7.72 -1.38
C SER A 40 -7.50 -6.76 -1.85
N ALA A 41 -7.83 -5.65 -2.52
CA ALA A 41 -6.84 -4.67 -2.91
C ALA A 41 -6.65 -3.64 -1.77
N SER A 42 -5.55 -3.76 -1.02
CA SER A 42 -5.11 -2.67 -0.14
C SER A 42 -4.61 -1.51 -1.01
N VAL A 43 -5.12 -0.30 -0.78
CA VAL A 43 -4.89 0.86 -1.65
C VAL A 43 -4.07 1.93 -0.92
N TYR A 44 -3.17 2.59 -1.65
CA TYR A 44 -2.52 3.80 -1.15
C TYR A 44 -3.50 4.96 -1.13
N THR A 45 -3.78 5.51 0.04
CA THR A 45 -4.79 6.56 0.20
C THR A 45 -4.52 7.43 1.43
N ASP A 46 -5.47 8.31 1.76
CA ASP A 46 -5.46 9.28 2.86
C ASP A 46 -6.42 8.84 3.99
N PHE A 47 -6.37 9.52 5.15
CA PHE A 47 -7.21 9.14 6.29
C PHE A 47 -8.72 9.32 6.04
N ALA A 48 -9.12 10.32 5.26
CA ALA A 48 -10.53 10.57 4.98
C ALA A 48 -11.14 9.46 4.12
N SER A 49 -10.41 9.05 3.08
CA SER A 49 -10.77 7.92 2.21
C SER A 49 -10.74 6.59 2.96
N ALA A 50 -9.73 6.39 3.82
CA ALA A 50 -9.62 5.21 4.67
C ALA A 50 -10.84 5.03 5.57
N LYS A 51 -11.27 6.12 6.24
CA LYS A 51 -12.44 6.13 7.13
C LYS A 51 -13.74 5.80 6.39
N ALA A 52 -13.88 6.24 5.14
CA ALA A 52 -15.04 5.92 4.31
C ALA A 52 -15.04 4.46 3.82
N SER A 53 -13.86 3.87 3.59
CA SER A 53 -13.74 2.53 3.03
C SER A 53 -13.87 1.41 4.08
N GLY A 54 -13.36 1.63 5.29
CA GLY A 54 -13.26 0.61 6.34
C GLY A 54 -12.36 -0.59 5.98
N LYS A 55 -11.56 -0.49 4.92
CA LYS A 55 -10.64 -1.55 4.47
C LYS A 55 -9.21 -1.27 4.92
N GLU A 56 -8.37 -2.29 4.85
CA GLU A 56 -6.93 -2.12 5.00
C GLU A 56 -6.38 -1.24 3.88
N VAL A 57 -5.64 -0.21 4.27
CA VAL A 57 -5.10 0.83 3.39
C VAL A 57 -3.66 1.15 3.74
N HIS A 58 -2.95 1.75 2.79
CA HIS A 58 -1.59 2.21 2.96
C HIS A 58 -1.60 3.75 2.97
N ILE A 59 -1.34 4.36 4.12
CA ILE A 59 -1.37 5.82 4.26
C ILE A 59 0.06 6.32 4.36
N VAL A 60 0.43 7.25 3.48
CA VAL A 60 1.74 7.92 3.50
C VAL A 60 1.60 9.25 4.19
N GLY A 61 2.52 9.55 5.11
CA GLY A 61 2.46 10.79 5.86
C GLY A 61 3.72 11.09 6.65
N GLU A 62 3.63 12.15 7.43
CA GLU A 62 4.70 12.72 8.22
C GLU A 62 4.34 12.62 9.70
N TRP A 63 5.31 12.22 10.53
CA TRP A 63 5.12 12.18 11.98
C TRP A 63 5.10 13.60 12.55
N VAL A 64 3.97 14.00 13.12
CA VAL A 64 3.74 15.32 13.70
C VAL A 64 3.46 15.21 15.19
N GLU A 65 3.48 16.35 15.91
CA GLU A 65 3.18 16.40 17.35
C GLU A 65 3.96 15.36 18.15
N ARG A 66 5.28 15.32 17.95
CA ARG A 66 6.17 14.29 18.50
C ARG A 66 6.08 14.19 20.03
N ASP A 67 5.80 15.29 20.71
CA ASP A 67 5.63 15.36 22.16
C ASP A 67 4.35 14.67 22.66
N ALA A 68 3.37 14.46 21.77
CA ALA A 68 2.11 13.78 22.08
C ALA A 68 2.19 12.25 21.89
N ALA A 69 3.29 11.73 21.35
CA ALA A 69 3.46 10.30 21.16
C ALA A 69 3.60 9.57 22.50
N GLN A 70 2.87 8.46 22.67
CA GLN A 70 2.84 7.67 23.90
C GLN A 70 3.15 6.22 23.59
N TYR A 71 3.88 5.56 24.49
CA TYR A 71 4.07 4.12 24.45
C TYR A 71 3.63 3.53 25.79
N ASP A 72 2.65 2.63 25.74
CA ASP A 72 2.19 1.87 26.89
C ASP A 72 2.87 0.48 26.88
N PRO A 73 3.79 0.21 27.81
CA PRO A 73 4.47 -1.09 27.90
C PRO A 73 3.58 -2.21 28.42
N ALA A 74 2.41 -1.92 29.00
CA ALA A 74 1.49 -2.95 29.49
C ALA A 74 0.71 -3.62 28.34
N THR A 75 0.43 -2.86 27.28
CA THR A 75 -0.34 -3.32 26.11
C THR A 75 0.49 -3.33 24.82
N ASP A 76 1.78 -3.02 24.91
CA ASP A 76 2.67 -2.78 23.75
C ASP A 76 2.07 -1.80 22.73
N LEU A 77 1.39 -0.76 23.21
CA LEU A 77 0.68 0.19 22.34
C LEU A 77 1.51 1.45 22.14
N PHE A 78 1.99 1.64 20.92
CA PHE A 78 2.56 2.90 20.46
C PHE A 78 1.49 3.76 19.77
N THR A 79 1.24 4.94 20.31
CA THR A 79 0.26 5.91 19.78
C THR A 79 0.98 7.17 19.33
N PHE A 80 0.72 7.64 18.11
CA PHE A 80 1.36 8.85 17.57
C PHE A 80 0.44 9.60 16.59
N ALA A 81 0.64 10.91 16.46
CA ALA A 81 -0.07 11.73 15.49
C ALA A 81 0.63 11.73 14.13
N MET A 82 -0.12 11.54 13.06
CA MET A 82 0.40 11.48 11.70
C MET A 82 -0.38 12.44 10.80
N ARG A 83 0.35 13.17 9.96
CA ARG A 83 -0.24 14.04 8.94
C ARG A 83 -0.14 13.38 7.56
N ASP A 84 -1.26 13.17 6.90
CA ASP A 84 -1.30 12.60 5.55
C ASP A 84 -1.00 13.63 4.43
N THR A 85 -1.09 13.18 3.18
CA THR A 85 -0.89 14.00 1.98
C THR A 85 -1.95 15.08 1.79
N LEU A 86 -3.17 14.89 2.32
CA LEU A 86 -4.26 15.87 2.31
C LEU A 86 -4.22 16.82 3.51
N LYS A 87 -3.15 16.77 4.31
CA LYS A 87 -2.93 17.57 5.52
C LYS A 87 -3.91 17.24 6.66
N ALA A 88 -4.64 16.14 6.59
CA ALA A 88 -5.40 15.65 7.73
C ALA A 88 -4.43 15.11 8.79
N VAL A 89 -4.66 15.46 10.05
CA VAL A 89 -3.88 14.97 11.19
C VAL A 89 -4.75 13.99 11.96
N GLU A 90 -4.27 12.76 12.09
CA GLU A 90 -4.99 11.69 12.78
C GLU A 90 -4.07 10.93 13.75
N THR A 91 -4.69 10.35 14.77
CA THR A 91 -3.97 9.54 15.76
C THR A 91 -3.92 8.09 15.29
N VAL A 92 -2.71 7.56 15.16
CA VAL A 92 -2.43 6.17 14.77
C VAL A 92 -2.16 5.34 16.01
N TYR A 93 -2.82 4.18 16.11
CA TYR A 93 -2.66 3.20 17.18
C TYR A 93 -1.91 1.98 16.64
N TYR A 94 -0.72 1.71 17.14
CA TYR A 94 0.16 0.62 16.68
C TYR A 94 0.46 -0.32 17.84
N TYR A 95 -0.05 -1.56 17.78
CA TYR A 95 0.09 -2.56 18.85
C TYR A 95 1.40 -3.33 18.74
N ASP A 96 2.50 -2.60 18.73
CA ASP A 96 3.85 -3.11 18.72
C ASP A 96 4.79 -2.03 19.31
N PRO A 97 6.01 -2.42 19.74
CA PRO A 97 7.02 -1.47 20.16
C PRO A 97 7.36 -0.44 19.06
N LYS A 98 7.67 0.79 19.49
CA LYS A 98 8.11 1.85 18.58
C LYS A 98 9.34 1.39 17.76
N PRO A 99 9.31 1.52 16.42
CA PRO A 99 10.46 1.16 15.58
C PRO A 99 11.71 2.00 15.89
N ILE A 100 12.89 1.37 15.86
CA ILE A 100 14.17 1.99 16.28
C ILE A 100 14.53 3.26 15.48
N ASN A 101 14.15 3.33 14.21
CA ASN A 101 14.48 4.44 13.32
C ASN A 101 13.29 5.36 13.03
N PHE A 102 12.23 5.29 13.84
CA PHE A 102 10.98 6.01 13.58
C PHE A 102 11.18 7.53 13.57
N GLU A 103 12.00 8.05 14.47
CA GLU A 103 12.30 9.48 14.61
C GLU A 103 13.06 10.09 13.44
N GLN A 104 13.83 9.24 12.75
CA GLN A 104 14.71 9.62 11.65
C GLN A 104 13.99 9.53 10.29
N ALA A 105 12.80 8.93 10.25
CA ALA A 105 12.02 8.81 9.04
C ALA A 105 11.49 10.18 8.59
N GLU A 106 11.81 10.57 7.34
CA GLU A 106 11.22 11.76 6.71
C GLU A 106 9.73 11.53 6.42
N LYS A 107 9.41 10.32 5.93
CA LYS A 107 8.05 9.88 5.67
C LYS A 107 7.84 8.47 6.20
N VAL A 108 6.65 8.26 6.74
CA VAL A 108 6.20 6.98 7.27
C VAL A 108 5.02 6.51 6.44
N VAL A 109 5.00 5.21 6.13
CA VAL A 109 3.83 4.53 5.56
C VAL A 109 3.23 3.67 6.65
N VAL A 110 1.98 3.94 7.01
CA VAL A 110 1.21 3.11 7.94
C VAL A 110 0.25 2.24 7.15
N ILE A 111 0.18 0.97 7.48
CA ILE A 111 -0.72 0.00 6.87
C ILE A 111 -1.67 -0.47 7.94
N GLY A 112 -2.97 -0.35 7.70
CA GLY A 112 -3.99 -0.74 8.65
C GLY A 112 -5.38 -0.26 8.25
N ALA A 113 -6.31 -0.30 9.19
CA ALA A 113 -7.72 0.02 8.94
C ALA A 113 -8.35 0.79 10.11
N TYR A 114 -9.47 1.46 9.83
CA TYR A 114 -10.29 2.06 10.89
C TYR A 114 -11.04 0.98 11.67
N GLN A 115 -10.86 0.95 12.99
CA GLN A 115 -11.66 0.18 13.94
C GLN A 115 -12.56 1.15 14.72
N GLY A 116 -13.80 1.30 14.25
CA GLY A 116 -14.70 2.33 14.75
C GLY A 116 -14.19 3.72 14.35
N GLU A 117 -13.82 4.55 15.34
CA GLU A 117 -13.28 5.89 15.10
C GLU A 117 -11.76 5.99 15.13
N ARG A 118 -11.06 4.89 15.44
CA ARG A 118 -9.60 4.87 15.58
C ARG A 118 -8.95 4.21 14.38
N PHE A 119 -7.89 4.82 13.86
CA PHE A 119 -7.05 4.16 12.87
C PHE A 119 -6.04 3.24 13.57
N VAL A 120 -6.18 1.94 13.35
CA VAL A 120 -5.28 0.93 13.92
C VAL A 120 -4.31 0.50 12.82
N ALA A 121 -3.02 0.70 13.06
CA ALA A 121 -1.95 0.27 12.18
C ALA A 121 -1.50 -1.14 12.56
N ASP A 122 -1.42 -2.01 11.56
CA ASP A 122 -0.88 -3.37 11.67
C ASP A 122 0.60 -3.40 11.31
N ARG A 123 1.06 -2.45 10.47
CA ARG A 123 2.46 -2.37 10.05
C ARG A 123 2.89 -0.94 9.79
N ILE A 124 4.11 -0.62 10.20
CA ILE A 124 4.78 0.64 9.88
C ILE A 124 5.97 0.36 8.96
N VAL A 125 6.02 1.06 7.82
CA VAL A 125 7.16 1.06 6.89
C VAL A 125 7.76 2.45 6.85
N MET A 126 8.96 2.58 7.41
CA MET A 126 9.72 3.83 7.38
C MET A 126 10.42 3.94 6.02
N LYS A 127 10.27 5.09 5.35
CA LYS A 127 11.11 5.41 4.20
C LYS A 127 12.28 6.25 4.67
N CYS A 128 13.47 5.66 4.64
CA CYS A 128 14.69 6.46 4.66
C CYS A 128 14.84 7.14 3.30
N PRO A 129 15.28 8.41 3.22
CA PRO A 129 15.66 9.05 1.96
C PRO A 129 16.94 8.39 1.41
N SER A 130 16.79 7.23 0.79
CA SER A 130 17.82 6.62 -0.05
C SER A 130 17.78 7.30 -1.41
N LYS A 131 18.43 8.45 -1.55
CA LYS A 131 18.61 9.08 -2.87
C LYS A 131 19.98 9.73 -2.99
N TYR A 132 20.88 8.97 -3.63
CA TYR A 132 22.16 9.35 -4.22
C TYR A 132 23.25 9.87 -3.27
N GLU A 133 24.11 8.97 -2.82
CA GLU A 133 25.53 9.33 -2.83
C GLU A 133 25.99 9.24 -4.29
N PRO A 134 26.31 10.36 -4.97
CA PRO A 134 27.21 10.25 -6.11
C PRO A 134 28.53 9.75 -5.54
N THR A 135 28.83 8.47 -5.72
CA THR A 135 30.22 8.05 -5.64
C THR A 135 30.91 8.74 -6.80
N ASP A 136 31.42 9.94 -6.55
CA ASP A 136 32.35 10.63 -7.43
C ASP A 136 33.57 9.72 -7.56
N ILE A 137 33.55 8.89 -8.61
CA ILE A 137 34.76 8.27 -9.15
C ILE A 137 35.59 9.34 -9.85
N THR A 138 36.05 10.33 -9.09
CA THR A 138 37.12 11.23 -9.54
C THR A 138 38.43 10.56 -9.16
N GLY A 139 39.16 10.10 -10.17
CA GLY A 139 40.50 9.56 -9.99
C GLY A 139 41.47 10.59 -9.42
N GLY A 140 42.53 10.09 -8.77
CA GLY A 140 43.70 10.90 -8.42
C GLY A 140 44.47 10.36 -7.21
N GLU A 141 45.73 10.00 -7.46
CA GLU A 141 46.86 10.00 -6.50
C GLU A 141 46.94 8.90 -5.42
N THR A 142 47.51 7.76 -5.82
CA THR A 142 48.43 7.02 -4.93
C THR A 142 49.67 7.86 -4.66
N VAL A 143 49.68 8.57 -3.53
CA VAL A 143 50.91 8.97 -2.84
C VAL A 143 50.90 8.32 -1.46
N VAL A 144 51.77 7.33 -1.27
CA VAL A 144 52.31 7.00 0.06
C VAL A 144 53.81 6.75 -0.07
N PRO A 145 54.66 7.64 0.48
CA PRO A 145 56.07 7.37 0.71
C PRO A 145 56.24 6.66 2.07
N THR A 146 57.02 5.58 2.11
CA THR A 146 57.55 4.96 3.34
C THR A 146 58.73 4.08 2.91
N SER A 147 59.97 4.59 2.91
CA SER A 147 60.89 4.79 4.04
C SER A 147 61.20 3.50 4.82
N ALA A 148 62.49 3.10 4.75
CA ALA A 148 63.24 2.15 5.57
C ALA A 148 62.75 0.68 5.52
N ARG A 149 63.52 -0.28 5.02
CA ARG A 149 64.90 -0.63 5.39
C ARG A 149 65.50 -1.57 4.33
#